data_AF-A0A503EDF4-F1
#
_entry.id   AF-A0A503EDF4-F1
#
_cell.length_a   1.000
_cell.length_b   1.000
_cell.length_c   1.000
_cell.angle_alpha   90.00
_cell.angle_beta   90.00
_cell.angle_gamma   90.00
#
_symmetry.space_group_name_H-M   'P 1'
#
loop_
_entity.id
_entity.type
_entity.pdbx_description
1 polymer ?
#
loop_
_entity_poly.entity_id
_entity_poly.type
_entity_poly.pdbx_seq_one_letter_code
_entity_poly.pdbx_strand_id
1 'polypeptide(L)'
;MQRLAKRIAGRARRRPRADLIRASFLFNAEWYLDHYPDVRDAGTDPAVHYLTHGGIEYRDPSPSFSSAWYLDTYEDVRTARINPLLHFLMHGRYEGRTFATHLKAINDLLTINQKVFVIGRNKTGTTSLAAALEAAGYRIGSQHEAEGLLEDWHRRDFCTLLEYCHSADAFQDVPFSLPDTYKALDNAFPNAKFILTVRDSAEQWYQSVTTFHAHLMGLSRRPTAADVKQFSYHEPGWLWRQQRYVYGANEASVYDPTIYKAHYLQHNADVIKHFKGRPQSLLVLNLSHKTAAADLARFLGIGQLGMNIPHLNATPRELDSNKI
;
A
#
# COMPACT_ATOMS: atom_id res chain seq x y z
N MET A 1 -28.73 45.18 2.39
CA MET A 1 -28.05 44.09 3.13
C MET A 1 -28.77 42.73 3.09
N GLN A 2 -30.11 42.65 3.09
CA GLN A 2 -30.84 41.35 3.14
C GLN A 2 -31.05 40.60 1.79
N ARG A 3 -30.77 41.21 0.63
CA ARG A 3 -30.95 40.54 -0.69
C ARG A 3 -29.70 39.84 -1.25
N LEU A 4 -28.51 40.05 -0.67
CA LEU A 4 -27.26 39.40 -1.12
C LEU A 4 -26.98 38.09 -0.36
N ALA A 5 -27.41 37.98 0.90
CA ALA A 5 -27.22 36.77 1.72
C ALA A 5 -28.13 35.59 1.29
N LYS A 6 -29.30 35.85 0.70
CA LYS A 6 -30.19 34.80 0.18
C LYS A 6 -29.72 34.18 -1.14
N ARG A 7 -28.72 34.75 -1.81
CA ARG A 7 -28.19 34.22 -3.08
C ARG A 7 -26.97 33.30 -2.91
N ILE A 8 -26.38 33.27 -1.71
CA ILE A 8 -25.26 32.37 -1.35
C ILE A 8 -25.73 31.19 -0.47
N ALA A 9 -26.86 31.34 0.24
CA ALA A 9 -27.43 30.26 1.05
C ALA A 9 -28.21 29.17 0.27
N GLY A 10 -28.36 29.31 -1.05
CA GLY A 10 -29.20 28.44 -1.89
C GLY A 10 -28.49 27.33 -2.67
N ARG A 11 -27.16 27.19 -2.57
CA ARG A 11 -26.39 26.23 -3.41
C ARG A 11 -25.64 25.13 -2.66
N ALA A 12 -25.70 25.09 -1.33
CA ALA A 12 -24.79 24.28 -0.50
C ALA A 12 -25.43 23.08 0.23
N ARG A 13 -26.54 22.49 -0.26
CA ARG A 13 -27.26 21.44 0.48
C ARG A 13 -27.56 20.12 -0.25
N ARG A 14 -26.84 19.78 -1.33
CA ARG A 14 -26.97 18.45 -2.00
C ARG A 14 -25.66 17.81 -2.51
N ARG A 15 -24.50 18.17 -1.97
CA ARG A 15 -23.18 17.70 -2.49
C ARG A 15 -22.29 16.78 -1.61
N PRO A 16 -22.72 16.01 -0.59
CA PRO A 16 -21.79 15.07 0.08
C PRO A 16 -21.48 13.79 -0.72
N ARG A 17 -22.45 13.26 -1.48
CA ARG A 17 -22.38 11.89 -2.05
C ARG A 17 -21.67 11.80 -3.39
N ALA A 18 -21.81 12.84 -4.23
CA ALA A 18 -21.10 12.89 -5.52
C ALA A 18 -19.60 13.03 -5.31
N ASP A 19 -19.18 13.76 -4.27
CA ASP A 19 -17.77 13.92 -3.93
C ASP A 19 -17.18 12.60 -3.42
N LEU A 20 -17.95 11.81 -2.66
CA LEU A 20 -17.56 10.46 -2.24
C LEU A 20 -17.36 9.51 -3.44
N ILE A 21 -18.25 9.58 -4.44
CA ILE A 21 -18.07 8.83 -5.69
C ILE A 21 -16.85 9.34 -6.45
N ARG A 22 -16.68 10.66 -6.58
CA ARG A 22 -15.57 11.25 -7.33
C ARG A 22 -14.20 10.93 -6.72
N ALA A 23 -14.12 10.88 -5.39
CA ALA A 23 -12.89 10.56 -4.68
C ALA A 23 -12.57 9.05 -4.67
N SER A 24 -13.53 8.20 -5.04
CA SER A 24 -13.36 6.75 -5.04
C SER A 24 -12.60 6.28 -6.28
N PHE A 25 -11.56 5.47 -6.09
CA PHE A 25 -10.81 4.79 -7.16
C PHE A 25 -11.67 3.88 -8.06
N LEU A 26 -12.85 3.48 -7.59
CA LEU A 26 -13.83 2.71 -8.35
C LEU A 26 -14.63 3.56 -9.35
N PHE A 27 -14.39 4.87 -9.40
CA PHE A 27 -14.99 5.80 -10.35
C PHE A 27 -13.91 6.47 -11.20
N ASN A 28 -14.06 6.44 -12.52
CA ASN A 28 -13.14 7.11 -13.45
C ASN A 28 -13.94 8.02 -14.37
N ALA A 29 -13.81 9.34 -14.17
CA ALA A 29 -14.57 10.35 -14.90
C ALA A 29 -14.29 10.34 -16.42
N GLU A 30 -13.03 10.24 -16.81
CA GLU A 30 -12.62 10.23 -18.22
C GLU A 30 -13.16 8.99 -18.93
N TRP A 31 -12.93 7.81 -18.34
CA TRP A 31 -13.46 6.55 -18.85
C TRP A 31 -14.99 6.57 -18.93
N TYR A 32 -15.67 7.11 -17.93
CA TYR A 32 -17.12 7.18 -17.89
C TYR A 32 -17.67 8.04 -19.04
N LEU A 33 -17.06 9.18 -19.32
CA LEU A 33 -17.46 10.06 -20.42
C LEU A 33 -17.12 9.46 -21.79
N ASP A 34 -16.02 8.70 -21.88
CA ASP A 34 -15.64 7.99 -23.11
C ASP A 34 -16.58 6.82 -23.40
N HIS A 35 -16.99 6.09 -22.37
CA HIS A 35 -17.86 4.93 -22.47
C HIS A 35 -19.35 5.31 -22.60
N TYR A 36 -19.74 6.48 -22.10
CA TYR A 36 -21.10 7.01 -22.19
C TYR A 36 -21.13 8.37 -22.91
N PRO A 37 -21.07 8.37 -24.26
CA PRO A 37 -21.11 9.59 -25.07
C PRO A 37 -22.32 10.48 -24.80
N ASP A 38 -23.47 9.90 -24.45
CA ASP A 38 -24.68 10.64 -24.11
C ASP A 38 -24.48 11.56 -22.89
N VAL A 39 -23.68 11.13 -21.91
CA VAL A 39 -23.34 11.93 -20.73
C VAL A 39 -22.34 13.03 -21.08
N ARG A 40 -21.35 12.71 -21.93
CA ARG A 40 -20.35 13.66 -22.43
C ARG A 40 -20.98 14.77 -23.25
N ASP A 41 -21.83 14.41 -24.20
CA ASP A 41 -22.50 15.35 -25.11
C ASP A 41 -23.52 16.22 -24.36
N ALA A 42 -24.12 15.70 -23.29
CA ALA A 42 -24.96 16.46 -22.38
C ALA A 42 -24.17 17.43 -21.45
N GLY A 43 -22.83 17.36 -21.43
CA GLY A 43 -21.98 18.21 -20.59
C GLY A 43 -22.23 18.07 -19.08
N THR A 44 -22.77 16.93 -18.65
CA THR A 44 -23.13 16.69 -17.24
C THR A 44 -21.90 16.21 -16.46
N ASP A 45 -21.77 16.62 -15.20
CA ASP A 45 -20.72 16.08 -14.32
C ASP A 45 -20.88 14.55 -14.19
N PRO A 46 -19.86 13.74 -14.52
CA PRO A 46 -20.03 12.29 -14.64
C PRO A 46 -20.29 11.62 -13.30
N ALA A 47 -19.73 12.14 -12.19
CA ALA A 47 -19.98 11.60 -10.85
C ALA A 47 -21.40 11.91 -10.38
N VAL A 48 -21.91 13.11 -10.69
CA VAL A 48 -23.31 13.48 -10.45
C VAL A 48 -24.25 12.64 -11.32
N HIS A 49 -23.93 12.44 -12.60
CA HIS A 49 -24.71 11.60 -13.50
C HIS A 49 -24.80 10.17 -12.96
N TYR A 50 -23.64 9.58 -12.65
CA TYR A 50 -23.59 8.23 -12.11
C TYR A 50 -24.37 8.10 -10.80
N LEU A 51 -24.21 9.05 -9.87
CA LEU A 51 -24.93 9.08 -8.60
C LEU A 51 -26.46 9.08 -8.80
N THR A 52 -26.95 9.89 -9.73
CA THR A 52 -28.38 10.19 -9.87
C THR A 52 -29.11 9.27 -10.84
N HIS A 53 -28.42 8.74 -11.84
CA HIS A 53 -29.00 7.93 -12.91
C HIS A 53 -28.14 6.68 -13.17
N GLY A 54 -26.88 6.88 -13.53
CA GLY A 54 -26.05 5.82 -14.10
C GLY A 54 -25.97 4.53 -13.26
N GLY A 55 -25.77 4.64 -11.94
CA GLY A 55 -25.63 3.47 -11.10
C GLY A 55 -26.90 2.60 -11.00
N ILE A 56 -28.09 3.21 -11.00
CA ILE A 56 -29.37 2.47 -10.99
C ILE A 56 -29.81 2.02 -12.40
N GLU A 57 -29.21 2.60 -13.44
CA GLU A 57 -29.30 2.14 -14.82
C GLU A 57 -28.30 1.03 -15.15
N TYR A 58 -27.63 0.47 -14.13
CA TYR A 58 -26.60 -0.56 -14.29
C TYR A 58 -25.38 -0.11 -15.10
N ARG A 59 -25.20 1.19 -15.34
CA ARG A 59 -23.97 1.73 -15.94
C ARG A 59 -22.82 1.55 -14.97
N ASP A 60 -21.64 1.25 -15.48
CA ASP A 60 -20.47 1.04 -14.65
C ASP A 60 -19.74 2.37 -14.42
N PRO A 61 -19.25 2.65 -13.21
CA PRO A 61 -18.52 3.87 -12.90
C PRO A 61 -17.06 3.85 -13.40
N SER A 62 -16.52 2.65 -13.64
CA SER A 62 -15.19 2.38 -14.15
C SER A 62 -15.05 0.90 -14.54
N PRO A 63 -13.95 0.48 -15.19
CA PRO A 63 -13.63 -0.94 -15.36
C PRO A 63 -13.44 -1.71 -14.04
N SER A 64 -13.16 -1.01 -12.95
CA SER A 64 -12.86 -1.60 -11.64
C SER A 64 -14.09 -1.87 -10.79
N PHE A 65 -15.30 -1.61 -11.28
CA PHE A 65 -16.54 -1.88 -10.55
C PHE A 65 -17.69 -2.18 -11.51
N SER A 66 -18.33 -3.33 -11.34
CA SER A 66 -19.54 -3.68 -12.09
C SER A 66 -20.80 -3.36 -11.29
N SER A 67 -21.53 -2.32 -11.71
CA SER A 67 -22.85 -1.98 -11.16
C SER A 67 -23.85 -3.09 -11.38
N ALA A 68 -23.84 -3.70 -12.57
CA ALA A 68 -24.69 -4.84 -12.92
C ALA A 68 -24.49 -6.01 -11.96
N TRP A 69 -23.24 -6.49 -11.84
CA TRP A 69 -22.92 -7.60 -10.95
C TRP A 69 -23.26 -7.30 -9.49
N TYR A 70 -22.96 -6.09 -9.01
CA TYR A 70 -23.22 -5.71 -7.63
C TYR A 70 -24.71 -5.74 -7.30
N LEU A 71 -25.53 -5.19 -8.19
CA LEU A 71 -26.98 -5.25 -8.02
C LEU A 71 -27.52 -6.67 -8.19
N ASP A 72 -26.92 -7.51 -9.05
CA ASP A 72 -27.39 -8.90 -9.29
C ASP A 72 -27.09 -9.78 -8.07
N THR A 73 -25.96 -9.50 -7.42
CA THR A 73 -25.50 -10.23 -6.23
C THR A 73 -26.25 -9.79 -4.97
N TYR A 74 -26.57 -8.50 -4.86
CA TYR A 74 -27.19 -7.91 -3.68
C TYR A 74 -28.60 -7.41 -3.99
N GLU A 75 -29.55 -8.35 -3.95
CA GLU A 75 -30.96 -8.11 -4.26
C GLU A 75 -31.60 -7.03 -3.38
N ASP A 76 -31.17 -6.93 -2.11
CA ASP A 76 -31.64 -5.88 -1.19
C ASP A 76 -31.28 -4.47 -1.67
N VAL A 77 -30.07 -4.30 -2.23
CA VAL A 77 -29.60 -3.03 -2.81
C VAL A 77 -30.37 -2.71 -4.09
N ARG A 78 -30.59 -3.73 -4.94
CA ARG A 78 -31.36 -3.63 -6.19
C ARG A 78 -32.81 -3.25 -5.95
N THR A 79 -33.50 -4.00 -5.09
CA THR A 79 -34.91 -3.77 -4.77
C THR A 79 -35.11 -2.40 -4.11
N ALA A 80 -34.17 -1.97 -3.25
CA ALA A 80 -34.20 -0.63 -2.66
C ALA A 80 -33.81 0.50 -3.65
N ARG A 81 -33.42 0.16 -4.89
CA ARG A 81 -32.94 1.09 -5.93
C ARG A 81 -31.83 2.02 -5.44
N ILE A 82 -30.91 1.50 -4.65
CA ILE A 82 -29.77 2.27 -4.13
C ILE A 82 -28.64 2.21 -5.16
N ASN A 83 -27.96 3.34 -5.38
CA ASN A 83 -26.78 3.40 -6.24
C ASN A 83 -25.70 2.42 -5.72
N PRO A 84 -25.21 1.48 -6.56
CA PRO A 84 -24.41 0.35 -6.10
C PRO A 84 -23.04 0.76 -5.56
N LEU A 85 -22.31 1.63 -6.26
CA LEU A 85 -21.01 2.11 -5.76
C LEU A 85 -21.20 2.97 -4.51
N LEU A 86 -22.21 3.84 -4.46
CA LEU A 86 -22.49 4.62 -3.25
C LEU A 86 -22.81 3.70 -2.05
N HIS A 87 -23.63 2.66 -2.27
CA HIS A 87 -23.94 1.67 -1.25
C HIS A 87 -22.68 0.97 -0.77
N PHE A 88 -21.83 0.51 -1.70
CA PHE A 88 -20.58 -0.16 -1.36
C PHE A 88 -19.68 0.74 -0.51
N LEU A 89 -19.50 2.00 -0.91
CA LEU A 89 -18.64 2.97 -0.21
C LEU A 89 -19.17 3.32 1.19
N MET A 90 -20.49 3.42 1.37
CA MET A 90 -21.08 3.84 2.65
C MET A 90 -21.36 2.68 3.60
N HIS A 91 -21.69 1.50 3.08
CA HIS A 91 -22.24 0.38 3.86
C HIS A 91 -21.60 -0.95 3.47
N GLY A 92 -21.66 -1.31 2.18
CA GLY A 92 -21.30 -2.65 1.70
C GLY A 92 -19.89 -3.11 2.11
N ARG A 93 -18.89 -2.22 2.09
CA ARG A 93 -17.53 -2.55 2.52
C ARG A 93 -17.43 -2.91 4.01
N TYR A 94 -18.24 -2.28 4.87
CA TYR A 94 -18.28 -2.55 6.31
C TYR A 94 -19.14 -3.76 6.65
N GLU A 95 -20.04 -4.14 5.75
CA GLU A 95 -20.84 -5.36 5.81
C GLU A 95 -20.11 -6.59 5.23
N GLY A 96 -18.88 -6.43 4.73
CA GLY A 96 -18.10 -7.51 4.12
C GLY A 96 -18.56 -7.92 2.72
N ARG A 97 -19.33 -7.08 2.03
CA ARG A 97 -19.76 -7.31 0.64
C ARG A 97 -18.59 -7.12 -0.33
N THR A 98 -18.54 -7.94 -1.37
CA THR A 98 -17.54 -7.88 -2.45
C THR A 98 -18.13 -7.21 -3.69
N PHE A 99 -17.30 -7.00 -4.72
CA PHE A 99 -17.74 -6.47 -6.02
C PHE A 99 -16.93 -7.15 -7.13
N ALA A 100 -17.52 -7.29 -8.32
CA ALA A 100 -16.80 -7.73 -9.50
C ALA A 100 -16.24 -6.54 -10.27
N THR A 101 -15.20 -6.81 -11.07
CA THR A 101 -14.60 -5.86 -12.00
C THR A 101 -14.72 -6.39 -13.42
N HIS A 102 -14.75 -5.49 -14.40
CA HIS A 102 -14.74 -5.85 -15.82
C HIS A 102 -13.34 -6.18 -16.34
N LEU A 103 -12.33 -6.24 -15.45
CA LEU A 103 -10.93 -6.49 -15.76
C LEU A 103 -10.63 -7.91 -16.24
N LYS A 104 -11.63 -8.71 -16.60
CA LYS A 104 -11.41 -10.05 -17.17
C LYS A 104 -10.90 -10.02 -18.62
N ALA A 105 -11.26 -9.00 -19.41
CA ALA A 105 -10.87 -8.87 -20.82
C ALA A 105 -9.65 -7.95 -21.06
N ILE A 106 -9.23 -7.20 -20.04
CA ILE A 106 -8.04 -6.33 -20.08
C ILE A 106 -6.80 -7.06 -19.56
N ASN A 107 -6.96 -8.08 -18.70
CA ASN A 107 -5.84 -8.92 -18.24
C ASN A 107 -5.08 -9.61 -19.38
N ASP A 108 -5.75 -9.88 -20.51
CA ASP A 108 -5.12 -10.51 -21.68
C ASP A 108 -4.45 -9.49 -22.62
N LEU A 109 -4.75 -8.19 -22.48
CA LEU A 109 -4.20 -7.09 -23.30
C LEU A 109 -3.22 -6.18 -22.54
N LEU A 110 -3.21 -6.22 -21.21
CA LEU A 110 -2.24 -5.55 -20.32
C LEU A 110 -1.31 -6.57 -19.67
N THR A 111 -0.45 -7.22 -20.45
CA THR A 111 0.63 -8.10 -19.97
C THR A 111 1.72 -7.38 -19.15
N ILE A 112 1.41 -6.23 -18.54
CA ILE A 112 2.18 -5.59 -17.48
C ILE A 112 1.19 -4.95 -16.49
N ASN A 113 0.94 -5.63 -15.37
CA ASN A 113 1.05 -5.04 -14.02
C ASN A 113 0.80 -6.09 -12.95
N GLN A 114 1.59 -7.17 -13.01
CA GLN A 114 1.82 -7.99 -11.84
C GLN A 114 2.38 -7.11 -10.72
N LYS A 115 1.59 -6.86 -9.68
CA LYS A 115 2.04 -6.09 -8.53
C LYS A 115 3.19 -6.81 -7.84
N VAL A 116 4.21 -6.07 -7.44
CA VAL A 116 5.35 -6.60 -6.67
C VAL A 116 5.42 -5.90 -5.33
N PHE A 117 5.26 -6.65 -4.24
CA PHE A 117 5.35 -6.12 -2.89
C PHE A 117 6.61 -6.63 -2.20
N VAL A 118 7.55 -5.72 -1.92
CA VAL A 118 8.71 -6.01 -1.08
C VAL A 118 8.30 -5.83 0.38
N ILE A 119 8.10 -6.95 1.05
CA ILE A 119 7.49 -7.02 2.40
C ILE A 119 8.50 -7.37 3.49
N GLY A 120 9.79 -7.46 3.16
CA GLY A 120 10.85 -7.57 4.16
C GLY A 120 10.98 -6.29 4.98
N ARG A 121 11.50 -6.43 6.21
CA ARG A 121 11.73 -5.30 7.10
C ARG A 121 12.69 -4.28 6.48
N ASN A 122 12.62 -3.04 6.92
CA ASN A 122 13.65 -2.06 6.59
C ASN A 122 15.06 -2.59 6.92
N LYS A 123 16.07 -2.09 6.21
CA LYS A 123 17.47 -2.52 6.33
C LYS A 123 17.77 -3.98 5.97
N THR A 124 16.89 -4.64 5.22
CA THR A 124 17.19 -5.91 4.52
C THR A 124 17.58 -5.69 3.04
N GLY A 125 17.77 -4.43 2.63
CA GLY A 125 18.17 -4.03 1.28
C GLY A 125 17.01 -3.75 0.34
N THR A 126 15.88 -3.30 0.89
CA THR A 126 14.71 -2.80 0.15
C THR A 126 15.12 -1.78 -0.92
N THR A 127 15.86 -0.71 -0.59
CA THR A 127 16.27 0.32 -1.57
C THR A 127 17.00 -0.24 -2.79
N SER A 128 17.93 -1.17 -2.58
CA SER A 128 18.63 -1.87 -3.66
C SER A 128 17.68 -2.64 -4.58
N LEU A 129 16.69 -3.30 -3.97
CA LEU A 129 15.69 -4.06 -4.70
C LEU A 129 14.73 -3.16 -5.48
N ALA A 130 14.31 -2.02 -4.93
CA ALA A 130 13.52 -1.04 -5.68
C ALA A 130 14.26 -0.50 -6.89
N ALA A 131 15.55 -0.18 -6.77
CA ALA A 131 16.35 0.27 -7.91
C ALA A 131 16.45 -0.83 -9.00
N ALA A 132 16.57 -2.10 -8.60
CA ALA A 132 16.57 -3.22 -9.53
C ALA A 132 15.20 -3.41 -10.24
N LEU A 133 14.10 -3.22 -9.51
CA LEU A 133 12.74 -3.28 -10.06
C LEU A 133 12.48 -2.10 -11.01
N GLU A 134 12.93 -0.90 -10.66
CA GLU A 134 12.83 0.28 -11.53
C GLU A 134 13.61 0.08 -12.82
N ALA A 135 14.85 -0.43 -12.74
CA ALA A 135 15.66 -0.78 -13.91
C ALA A 135 15.02 -1.89 -14.76
N ALA A 136 14.18 -2.74 -14.16
CA ALA A 136 13.40 -3.76 -14.85
C ALA A 136 12.07 -3.22 -15.44
N GLY A 137 11.79 -1.92 -15.31
CA GLY A 137 10.62 -1.27 -15.90
C GLY A 137 9.39 -1.17 -14.99
N TYR A 138 9.50 -1.53 -13.70
CA TYR A 138 8.41 -1.32 -12.75
C TYR A 138 8.33 0.14 -12.32
N ARG A 139 7.11 0.70 -12.26
CA ARG A 139 6.90 1.98 -11.57
C ARG A 139 6.97 1.74 -10.07
N ILE A 140 7.81 2.50 -9.36
CA ILE A 140 7.98 2.38 -7.91
C ILE A 140 7.05 3.37 -7.19
N GLY A 141 6.34 2.90 -6.17
CA GLY A 141 5.49 3.76 -5.35
C GLY A 141 6.29 4.79 -4.54
N SER A 142 5.71 5.98 -4.36
CA SER A 142 6.24 7.06 -3.51
C SER A 142 6.39 6.64 -2.04
N GLN A 143 7.62 6.57 -1.54
CA GLN A 143 7.88 6.25 -0.13
C GLN A 143 7.24 7.29 0.82
N HIS A 144 7.29 8.58 0.46
CA HIS A 144 6.75 9.66 1.28
C HIS A 144 5.23 9.52 1.49
N GLU A 145 4.49 9.23 0.42
CA GLU A 145 3.04 9.01 0.50
C GLU A 145 2.72 7.74 1.29
N ALA A 146 3.48 6.66 1.07
CA ALA A 146 3.29 5.40 1.77
C ALA A 146 3.50 5.53 3.30
N GLU A 147 4.54 6.25 3.73
CA GLU A 147 4.83 6.47 5.16
C GLU A 147 3.73 7.27 5.88
N GLY A 148 2.95 8.07 5.15
CA GLY A 148 1.76 8.75 5.65
C GLY A 148 0.62 7.80 6.09
N LEU A 149 0.65 6.54 5.65
CA LEU A 149 -0.39 5.54 5.92
C LEU A 149 -0.19 4.76 7.23
N LEU A 150 0.77 5.18 8.07
CA LEU A 150 1.10 4.50 9.32
C LEU A 150 -0.10 4.43 10.29
N GLU A 151 -0.87 5.51 10.40
CA GLU A 151 -2.05 5.57 11.29
C GLU A 151 -3.18 4.66 10.82
N ASP A 152 -3.45 4.65 9.52
CA ASP A 152 -4.44 3.77 8.88
C ASP A 152 -4.06 2.31 9.11
N TRP A 153 -2.79 1.96 8.87
CA TRP A 153 -2.25 0.64 9.18
C TRP A 153 -2.44 0.27 10.66
N HIS A 154 -2.18 1.19 11.61
CA HIS A 154 -2.32 0.91 13.03
C HIS A 154 -3.77 0.59 13.42
N ARG A 155 -4.73 1.28 12.80
CA ARG A 155 -6.17 1.02 12.94
C ARG A 155 -6.65 -0.24 12.22
N ARG A 156 -5.76 -0.90 11.47
CA ARG A 156 -6.07 -2.00 10.56
C ARG A 156 -7.05 -1.61 9.46
N ASP A 157 -7.08 -0.33 9.10
CA ASP A 157 -7.80 0.17 7.93
C ASP A 157 -6.84 0.18 6.73
N PHE A 158 -7.04 -0.75 5.81
CA PHE A 158 -6.19 -0.87 4.63
C PHE A 158 -6.76 -0.17 3.41
N CYS A 159 -7.91 0.52 3.49
CA CYS A 159 -8.57 1.09 2.31
C CYS A 159 -7.66 2.06 1.56
N THR A 160 -7.11 3.06 2.25
CA THR A 160 -6.20 4.05 1.68
C THR A 160 -4.93 3.40 1.13
N LEU A 161 -4.44 2.34 1.78
CA LEU A 161 -3.28 1.59 1.31
C LEU A 161 -3.57 0.88 -0.01
N LEU A 162 -4.70 0.19 -0.10
CA LEU A 162 -5.10 -0.53 -1.31
C LEU A 162 -5.34 0.45 -2.48
N GLU A 163 -5.94 1.61 -2.19
CA GLU A 163 -6.09 2.72 -3.14
C GLU A 163 -4.74 3.21 -3.65
N TYR A 164 -3.82 3.50 -2.73
CA TYR A 164 -2.45 3.90 -3.05
C TYR A 164 -1.73 2.88 -3.92
N CYS A 165 -1.99 1.57 -3.75
CA CYS A 165 -1.37 0.51 -4.54
C CYS A 165 -1.73 0.55 -6.04
N HIS A 166 -2.70 1.36 -6.48
CA HIS A 166 -2.98 1.58 -7.90
C HIS A 166 -2.01 2.55 -8.58
N SER A 167 -1.28 3.37 -7.81
CA SER A 167 -0.36 4.40 -8.33
C SER A 167 0.88 3.85 -9.06
N ALA A 168 1.32 2.64 -8.69
CA ALA A 168 2.59 2.07 -9.11
C ALA A 168 2.53 0.53 -9.21
N ASP A 169 3.61 -0.10 -9.65
CA ASP A 169 3.66 -1.53 -9.93
C ASP A 169 4.44 -2.30 -8.87
N ALA A 170 5.40 -1.64 -8.23
CA ALA A 170 6.16 -2.20 -7.13
C ALA A 170 6.22 -1.27 -5.92
N PHE A 171 6.19 -1.87 -4.74
CA PHE A 171 6.12 -1.16 -3.46
C PHE A 171 7.07 -1.79 -2.45
N GLN A 172 7.56 -0.99 -1.51
CA GLN A 172 8.51 -1.43 -0.50
C GLN A 172 8.40 -0.61 0.78
N ASP A 173 9.08 -1.08 1.82
CA ASP A 173 9.23 -0.40 3.10
C ASP A 173 7.88 -0.15 3.80
N VAL A 174 7.81 0.76 4.77
CA VAL A 174 6.56 1.09 5.48
C VAL A 174 5.52 1.65 4.50
N PRO A 175 4.27 1.12 4.50
CA PRO A 175 3.68 0.16 5.45
C PRO A 175 3.73 -1.31 4.99
N PHE A 176 4.24 -1.59 3.80
CA PHE A 176 4.34 -2.93 3.19
C PHE A 176 5.17 -3.92 4.02
N SER A 177 6.17 -3.40 4.75
CA SER A 177 7.03 -4.15 5.66
C SER A 177 6.42 -4.41 7.05
N LEU A 178 5.23 -3.87 7.33
CA LEU A 178 4.58 -3.99 8.63
C LEU A 178 3.75 -5.28 8.76
N PRO A 179 3.55 -5.80 10.00
CA PRO A 179 2.77 -7.01 10.22
C PRO A 179 1.36 -6.95 9.63
N ASP A 180 0.93 -8.09 9.09
CA ASP A 180 -0.39 -8.33 8.49
C ASP A 180 -0.70 -7.55 7.20
N THR A 181 0.10 -6.55 6.81
CA THR A 181 -0.13 -5.77 5.59
C THR A 181 -0.18 -6.68 4.35
N TYR A 182 0.72 -7.66 4.26
CA TYR A 182 0.76 -8.62 3.16
C TYR A 182 -0.52 -9.46 3.03
N LYS A 183 -1.29 -9.67 4.11
CA LYS A 183 -2.56 -10.41 4.06
C LYS A 183 -3.62 -9.61 3.33
N ALA A 184 -3.71 -8.31 3.63
CA ALA A 184 -4.63 -7.40 2.95
C ALA A 184 -4.27 -7.28 1.45
N LEU A 185 -2.98 -7.18 1.14
CA LEU A 185 -2.48 -7.09 -0.24
C LEU A 185 -2.71 -8.38 -1.03
N ASP A 186 -2.45 -9.54 -0.46
CA ASP A 186 -2.66 -10.85 -1.11
C ASP A 186 -4.14 -11.07 -1.44
N ASN A 187 -5.04 -10.65 -0.55
CA ASN A 187 -6.48 -10.70 -0.80
C ASN A 187 -6.92 -9.74 -1.92
N ALA A 188 -6.35 -8.54 -1.96
CA ALA A 188 -6.74 -7.50 -2.94
C ALA A 188 -6.10 -7.70 -4.32
N PHE A 189 -4.92 -8.31 -4.38
CA PHE A 189 -4.12 -8.48 -5.60
C PHE A 189 -3.70 -9.95 -5.78
N PRO A 190 -4.61 -10.85 -6.18
CA PRO A 190 -4.37 -12.31 -6.18
C PRO A 190 -3.25 -12.79 -7.13
N ASN A 191 -2.86 -11.97 -8.11
CA ASN A 191 -1.77 -12.26 -9.05
C ASN A 191 -0.44 -11.56 -8.66
N ALA A 192 -0.40 -10.89 -7.51
CA ALA A 192 0.79 -10.20 -7.03
C ALA A 192 1.90 -11.18 -6.65
N LYS A 193 3.13 -10.68 -6.73
CA LYS A 193 4.35 -11.32 -6.25
C LYS A 193 4.83 -10.62 -4.99
N PHE A 194 5.21 -11.41 -4.00
CA PHE A 194 5.71 -10.93 -2.73
C PHE A 194 7.18 -11.31 -2.59
N ILE A 195 8.01 -10.35 -2.17
CA ILE A 195 9.43 -10.56 -1.92
C ILE A 195 9.70 -10.28 -0.45
N LEU A 196 9.99 -11.34 0.31
CA LEU A 196 10.44 -11.24 1.69
C LEU A 196 11.97 -11.14 1.70
N THR A 197 12.49 -9.92 1.77
CA THR A 197 13.92 -9.69 1.94
C THR A 197 14.36 -9.97 3.38
N VAL A 198 15.42 -10.78 3.54
CA VAL A 198 15.94 -11.22 4.83
C VAL A 198 17.44 -10.97 4.95
N ARG A 199 17.92 -11.01 6.20
CA ARG A 199 19.34 -11.01 6.61
C ARG A 199 19.75 -12.39 7.13
N ASP A 200 21.05 -12.62 7.30
CA ASP A 200 21.61 -13.88 7.79
C ASP A 200 21.13 -14.21 9.21
N SER A 201 20.85 -13.18 10.00
CA SER A 201 20.30 -13.34 11.35
C SER A 201 19.50 -12.11 11.80
N ALA A 202 18.64 -12.32 12.80
CA ALA A 202 17.94 -11.22 13.48
C ALA A 202 18.91 -10.23 14.15
N GLU A 203 20.07 -10.71 14.60
CA GLU A 203 21.11 -9.85 15.19
C GLU A 203 21.73 -8.93 14.13
N GLN A 204 22.07 -9.47 12.96
CA GLN A 204 22.61 -8.66 11.85
C GLN A 204 21.60 -7.60 11.40
N TRP A 205 20.32 -7.97 11.27
CA TRP A 205 19.25 -7.02 10.98
C TRP A 205 19.12 -5.94 12.07
N TYR A 206 19.08 -6.36 13.34
CA TYR A 206 18.94 -5.46 14.48
C TYR A 206 20.07 -4.43 14.56
N GLN A 207 21.33 -4.85 14.38
CA GLN A 207 22.46 -3.92 14.34
C GLN A 207 22.35 -2.96 13.15
N SER A 208 21.89 -3.43 11.99
CA SER A 208 21.73 -2.58 10.81
C SER A 208 20.68 -1.49 11.00
N VAL A 209 19.51 -1.82 11.58
CA VAL A 209 18.43 -0.84 11.82
C VAL A 209 18.77 0.14 12.93
N THR A 210 19.36 -0.32 14.03
CA THR A 210 19.74 0.56 15.14
C THR A 210 20.87 1.52 14.78
N THR A 211 21.88 1.04 14.04
CA THR A 211 22.96 1.90 13.54
C THR A 211 22.44 2.92 12.52
N PHE A 212 21.53 2.50 11.64
CA PHE A 212 20.90 3.41 10.68
C PHE A 212 20.12 4.52 11.39
N HIS A 213 19.26 4.19 12.37
CA HIS A 213 18.51 5.20 13.10
C HIS A 213 19.42 6.10 13.96
N ALA A 214 20.47 5.56 14.57
CA ALA A 214 21.47 6.35 15.28
C ALA A 214 22.13 7.37 14.34
N HIS A 215 22.62 6.92 13.18
CA HIS A 215 23.25 7.79 12.19
C HIS A 215 22.28 8.85 11.64
N LEU A 216 21.04 8.46 11.35
CA LEU A 216 19.99 9.36 10.88
C LEU A 216 19.71 10.50 11.90
N MET A 217 19.92 10.23 13.19
CA MET A 217 19.80 11.21 14.28
C MET A 217 21.11 11.90 14.65
N GLY A 218 22.21 11.64 13.94
CA GLY A 218 23.53 12.18 14.27
C GLY A 218 24.13 11.63 15.57
N LEU A 219 23.72 10.43 15.99
CA LEU A 219 24.16 9.79 17.24
C LEU A 219 25.21 8.71 16.97
N SER A 220 26.19 8.62 17.88
CA SER A 220 27.16 7.52 17.97
C SER A 220 26.74 6.43 18.96
N ARG A 221 25.52 6.50 19.48
CA ARG A 221 24.94 5.54 20.44
C ARG A 221 23.55 5.13 20.01
N ARG A 222 23.03 4.07 20.62
CA ARG A 222 21.62 3.69 20.46
C ARG A 222 20.72 4.87 20.85
N PRO A 223 19.68 5.20 20.05
CA PRO A 223 18.77 6.27 20.40
C PRO A 223 17.93 5.92 21.63
N THR A 224 17.64 6.91 22.45
CA THR A 224 16.73 6.86 23.60
C THR A 224 15.32 7.30 23.19
N ALA A 225 14.35 7.15 24.08
CA ALA A 225 12.99 7.64 23.84
C ALA A 225 12.94 9.16 23.65
N ALA A 226 13.81 9.91 24.35
CA ALA A 226 13.91 11.36 24.18
C ALA A 226 14.41 11.73 22.78
N ASP A 227 15.47 11.07 22.30
CA ASP A 227 16.02 11.30 20.96
C ASP A 227 14.95 11.04 19.89
N VAL A 228 14.23 9.92 20.00
CA VAL A 228 13.19 9.51 19.03
C VAL A 228 12.00 10.47 19.02
N LYS A 229 11.58 10.98 20.19
CA LYS A 229 10.45 11.93 20.28
C LYS A 229 10.79 13.29 19.69
N GLN A 230 12.04 13.73 19.84
CA GLN A 230 12.52 15.03 19.32
C GLN A 230 12.87 14.96 17.84
N PHE A 231 13.22 13.78 17.33
CA PHE A 231 13.57 13.60 15.93
C PHE A 231 12.38 13.90 15.00
N SER A 232 12.58 14.85 14.10
CA SER A 232 11.62 15.18 13.04
C SER A 232 12.09 14.53 11.74
N TYR A 233 11.33 13.54 11.28
CA TYR A 233 11.55 12.86 10.00
C TYR A 233 10.53 13.33 8.97
N HIS A 234 9.30 12.80 9.06
CA HIS A 234 8.14 13.26 8.30
C HIS A 234 7.45 14.43 9.02
N GLU A 235 7.26 14.27 10.33
CA GLU A 235 6.72 15.26 11.26
C GLU A 235 7.23 14.93 12.67
N PRO A 236 7.22 15.90 13.61
CA PRO A 236 7.64 15.65 14.98
C PRO A 236 6.91 14.45 15.61
N GLY A 237 7.70 13.52 16.16
CA GLY A 237 7.21 12.34 16.86
C GLY A 237 6.67 11.22 15.96
N TRP A 238 6.77 11.31 14.62
CA TRP A 238 6.36 10.22 13.72
C TRP A 238 7.09 8.91 14.04
N LEU A 239 8.41 8.96 14.20
CA LEU A 239 9.19 7.77 14.53
C LEU A 239 8.83 7.21 15.91
N TRP A 240 8.49 8.07 16.88
CA TRP A 240 7.99 7.62 18.18
C TRP A 240 6.67 6.86 18.06
N ARG A 241 5.73 7.36 17.24
CA ARG A 241 4.47 6.65 16.96
C ARG A 241 4.73 5.31 16.31
N GLN A 242 5.60 5.26 15.29
CA GLN A 242 5.99 4.02 14.63
C GLN A 242 6.57 3.01 15.63
N GLN A 243 7.47 3.43 16.53
CA GLN A 243 8.04 2.56 17.56
C GLN A 243 6.97 1.95 18.47
N ARG A 244 6.00 2.78 18.89
CA ARG A 244 4.90 2.33 19.74
C ARG A 244 3.96 1.37 19.01
N TYR A 245 3.56 1.70 17.79
CA TYR A 245 2.59 0.91 17.03
C TYR A 245 3.16 -0.43 16.56
N VAL A 246 4.42 -0.44 16.13
CA VAL A 246 5.05 -1.63 15.54
C VAL A 246 5.64 -2.55 16.60
N TYR A 247 6.30 -2.01 17.61
CA TYR A 247 7.05 -2.79 18.61
C TYR A 247 6.42 -2.78 20.01
N GLY A 248 5.31 -2.06 20.21
CA GLY A 248 4.76 -1.87 21.57
C GLY A 248 5.73 -1.15 22.50
N ALA A 249 6.67 -0.38 21.96
CA ALA A 249 7.73 0.25 22.73
C ALA A 249 7.18 1.28 23.73
N ASN A 250 7.85 1.40 24.87
CA ASN A 250 7.65 2.48 25.84
C ASN A 250 9.00 3.20 26.09
N GLU A 251 9.02 4.13 27.03
CA GLU A 251 10.23 4.94 27.27
C GLU A 251 11.45 4.12 27.70
N ALA A 252 11.22 2.98 28.36
CA ALA A 252 12.27 2.08 28.82
C ALA A 252 12.65 1.02 27.77
N SER A 253 11.77 0.70 26.82
CA SER A 253 11.93 -0.44 25.91
C SER A 253 12.16 -0.07 24.44
N VAL A 254 12.23 1.22 24.10
CA VAL A 254 12.57 1.63 22.73
C VAL A 254 13.95 1.11 22.34
N TYR A 255 14.05 0.50 21.15
CA TYR A 255 15.24 -0.24 20.71
C TYR A 255 15.69 -1.37 21.67
N ASP A 256 14.77 -1.99 22.39
CA ASP A 256 15.08 -3.23 23.10
C ASP A 256 15.40 -4.35 22.08
N PRO A 257 16.56 -5.02 22.19
CA PRO A 257 16.99 -6.03 21.23
C PRO A 257 16.09 -7.26 21.24
N THR A 258 15.52 -7.64 22.38
CA THR A 258 14.65 -8.80 22.50
C THR A 258 13.35 -8.55 21.74
N ILE A 259 12.73 -7.38 21.96
CA ILE A 259 11.50 -6.98 21.27
C ILE A 259 11.72 -6.90 19.76
N TYR A 260 12.77 -6.19 19.33
CA TYR A 260 13.06 -6.03 17.91
C TYR A 260 13.28 -7.35 17.20
N LYS A 261 14.16 -8.20 17.76
CA LYS A 261 14.49 -9.50 17.15
C LYS A 261 13.29 -10.43 17.13
N ALA A 262 12.47 -10.45 18.19
CA ALA A 262 11.22 -11.21 18.20
C ALA A 262 10.27 -10.75 17.08
N HIS A 263 10.08 -9.43 16.90
CA HIS A 263 9.24 -8.90 15.83
C HIS A 263 9.75 -9.20 14.41
N TYR A 264 11.06 -9.23 14.20
CA TYR A 264 11.65 -9.61 12.92
C TYR A 264 11.43 -11.10 12.63
N LEU A 265 11.75 -11.97 13.58
CA LEU A 265 11.57 -13.42 13.45
C LEU A 265 10.09 -13.78 13.24
N GLN A 266 9.20 -13.18 14.02
CA GLN A 266 7.77 -13.43 13.96
C GLN A 266 7.20 -13.01 12.59
N HIS A 267 7.53 -11.80 12.12
CA HIS A 267 7.07 -11.33 10.79
C HIS A 267 7.51 -12.27 9.67
N ASN A 268 8.79 -12.67 9.67
CA ASN A 268 9.30 -13.58 8.65
C ASN A 268 8.59 -14.94 8.70
N ALA A 269 8.40 -15.49 9.89
CA ALA A 269 7.70 -16.76 10.09
C ALA A 269 6.24 -16.68 9.62
N ASP A 270 5.53 -15.60 9.94
CA ASP A 270 4.12 -15.40 9.58
C ASP A 270 3.92 -15.21 8.08
N VAL A 271 4.83 -14.49 7.41
CA VAL A 271 4.84 -14.37 5.95
C VAL A 271 5.05 -15.73 5.30
N ILE A 272 6.09 -16.46 5.71
CA ILE A 272 6.40 -17.79 5.16
C ILE A 272 5.23 -18.74 5.39
N LYS A 273 4.62 -18.70 6.57
CA LYS A 273 3.44 -19.51 6.91
C LYS A 273 2.24 -19.17 6.02
N HIS A 274 1.96 -17.89 5.76
CA HIS A 274 0.84 -17.44 4.94
C HIS A 274 0.94 -17.88 3.48
N PHE A 275 2.13 -17.87 2.91
CA PHE A 275 2.37 -18.30 1.53
C PHE A 275 2.80 -19.77 1.40
N LYS A 276 2.71 -20.56 2.47
CA LYS A 276 3.04 -21.99 2.44
C LYS A 276 2.23 -22.70 1.35
N GLY A 277 2.92 -23.40 0.45
CA GLY A 277 2.29 -24.07 -0.69
C GLY A 277 2.05 -23.20 -1.92
N ARG A 278 2.49 -21.92 -1.91
CA ARG A 278 2.38 -20.97 -3.04
C ARG A 278 3.75 -20.40 -3.44
N PRO A 279 4.72 -21.24 -3.88
CA PRO A 279 6.09 -20.79 -4.22
C PRO A 279 6.16 -19.79 -5.37
N GLN A 280 5.13 -19.71 -6.22
CA GLN A 280 4.99 -18.71 -7.28
C GLN A 280 4.62 -17.31 -6.76
N SER A 281 4.07 -17.22 -5.54
CA SER A 281 3.59 -15.97 -4.94
C SER A 281 4.62 -15.33 -3.99
N LEU A 282 5.52 -16.12 -3.40
CA LEU A 282 6.52 -15.61 -2.45
C LEU A 282 7.95 -16.02 -2.86
N LEU A 283 8.84 -15.02 -2.93
CA LEU A 283 10.28 -15.20 -2.94
C LEU A 283 10.87 -14.75 -1.60
N VAL A 284 11.57 -15.65 -0.91
CA VAL A 284 12.42 -15.29 0.24
C VAL A 284 13.82 -15.01 -0.29
N LEU A 285 14.33 -13.80 -0.06
CA LEU A 285 15.55 -13.33 -0.72
C LEU A 285 16.54 -12.75 0.28
N ASN A 286 17.73 -13.31 0.34
CA ASN A 286 18.87 -12.67 1.02
C ASN A 286 19.79 -12.06 -0.02
N LEU A 287 19.89 -10.73 -0.04
CA LEU A 287 20.65 -10.01 -1.07
C LEU A 287 22.17 -10.19 -0.95
N SER A 288 22.68 -10.72 0.17
CA SER A 288 24.10 -11.07 0.30
C SER A 288 24.48 -12.31 -0.52
N HIS A 289 23.49 -13.14 -0.92
CA HIS A 289 23.73 -14.37 -1.66
C HIS A 289 24.03 -14.08 -3.14
N LYS A 290 25.03 -14.78 -3.70
CA LYS A 290 25.45 -14.62 -5.10
C LYS A 290 24.34 -14.92 -6.12
N THR A 291 23.36 -15.75 -5.75
CA THR A 291 22.24 -16.14 -6.63
C THR A 291 21.08 -15.15 -6.60
N ALA A 292 21.09 -14.15 -5.71
CA ALA A 292 19.94 -13.30 -5.44
C ALA A 292 19.35 -12.64 -6.69
N ALA A 293 20.20 -12.10 -7.57
CA ALA A 293 19.75 -11.49 -8.83
C ALA A 293 19.11 -12.52 -9.78
N ALA A 294 19.69 -13.71 -9.89
CA ALA A 294 19.16 -14.77 -10.74
C ALA A 294 17.84 -15.33 -10.21
N ASP A 295 17.72 -15.47 -8.88
CA ASP A 295 16.50 -15.93 -8.21
C ASP A 295 15.37 -14.90 -8.36
N LEU A 296 15.69 -13.61 -8.22
CA LEU A 296 14.76 -12.51 -8.46
C LEU A 296 14.27 -12.47 -9.92
N ALA A 297 15.19 -12.52 -10.89
CA ALA A 297 14.83 -12.51 -12.31
C ALA A 297 13.93 -13.70 -12.68
N ARG A 298 14.28 -14.90 -12.22
CA ARG A 298 13.47 -16.12 -12.41
C ARG A 298 12.09 -15.96 -11.78
N PHE A 299 12.03 -15.46 -10.54
CA PHE A 299 10.78 -15.26 -9.84
C PHE A 299 9.89 -14.24 -10.54
N LEU A 300 10.44 -13.13 -11.05
CA LEU A 300 9.68 -12.10 -11.77
C LEU A 300 9.31 -12.52 -13.20
N GLY A 301 9.94 -13.55 -13.77
CA GLY A 301 9.70 -13.98 -15.14
C GLY A 301 10.37 -13.08 -16.17
N ILE A 302 11.41 -12.35 -15.77
CA ILE A 302 12.20 -11.47 -16.63
C ILE A 302 13.37 -12.28 -17.16
N GLY A 303 13.60 -12.26 -18.47
CA GLY A 303 14.73 -12.95 -19.10
C GLY A 303 16.04 -12.60 -18.42
N GLN A 304 16.94 -13.58 -18.22
CA GLN A 304 18.18 -13.45 -17.42
C GLN A 304 19.18 -12.38 -17.90
N LEU A 305 18.93 -11.71 -19.03
CA LEU A 305 19.79 -10.66 -19.57
C LEU A 305 19.71 -9.40 -18.70
N GLY A 306 20.59 -9.33 -17.69
CA GLY A 306 21.08 -8.05 -17.16
C GLY A 306 20.48 -7.53 -15.84
N MET A 307 19.73 -8.33 -15.08
CA MET A 307 19.27 -7.86 -13.76
C MET A 307 20.46 -7.70 -12.80
N ASN A 308 20.81 -6.45 -12.49
CA ASN A 308 21.83 -6.09 -11.52
C ASN A 308 21.13 -5.49 -10.29
N ILE A 309 21.46 -5.99 -9.09
CA ILE A 309 20.95 -5.41 -7.84
C ILE A 309 22.06 -4.51 -7.29
N PRO A 310 21.93 -3.17 -7.40
CA PRO A 310 22.97 -2.27 -6.92
C PRO A 310 23.09 -2.36 -5.39
N HIS A 311 24.30 -2.28 -4.84
CA HIS A 311 24.50 -2.30 -3.39
C HIS A 311 24.34 -0.87 -2.80
N LEU A 312 23.10 -0.45 -2.57
CA LEU A 312 22.74 0.89 -2.07
C LEU A 312 22.49 0.88 -0.56
N ASN A 313 22.69 2.03 0.09
CA ASN A 313 22.43 2.23 1.53
C ASN A 313 23.19 1.28 2.47
N ALA A 314 24.44 0.97 2.14
CA ALA A 314 25.37 0.29 3.04
C ALA A 314 25.54 1.10 4.32
N THR A 315 25.22 0.52 5.47
CA THR A 315 25.52 1.14 6.76
C THR A 315 27.05 1.15 6.95
N PRO A 316 27.68 2.26 7.35
CA PRO A 316 29.11 2.30 7.68
C PRO A 316 29.46 1.21 8.70
N ARG A 317 30.61 0.53 8.54
CA ARG A 317 31.06 -0.52 9.46
C ARG A 317 31.58 0.10 10.78
N GLU A 318 31.10 -0.49 11.88
CA GLU A 318 31.58 -0.48 13.27
C GLU A 318 31.29 0.74 14.19
N LEU A 319 30.41 0.49 15.17
CA LEU A 319 30.57 0.98 16.54
C LEU A 319 31.45 -0.05 17.27
N ASP A 320 32.75 0.18 17.26
CA ASP A 320 33.69 -0.62 18.05
C ASP A 320 33.51 -0.23 19.53
N SER A 321 33.15 -1.20 20.37
CA SER A 321 32.83 -0.99 21.79
C SER A 321 34.07 -1.02 22.69
N ASN A 322 35.26 -0.81 22.12
CA ASN A 322 36.53 -0.80 22.83
C ASN A 322 37.41 0.40 22.50
N LYS A 323 36.93 1.63 22.75
CA LYS A 323 37.82 2.77 23.07
C LYS A 323 37.17 3.66 24.13
N ILE A 324 37.80 3.63 25.31
CA ILE A 324 37.65 4.56 26.44
C ILE A 324 38.01 5.98 25.97
#